data_AF-A0A9C8AJD2-F1
#
_entry.id   AF-A0A9C8AJD2-F1
#
_cell.length_a   1.000
_cell.length_b   1.000
_cell.length_c   1.000
_cell.angle_alpha   90.00
_cell.angle_beta   90.00
_cell.angle_gamma   90.00
#
_symmetry.space_group_name_H-M   'P 1'
#
loop_
_entity.id
_entity.type
_entity.pdbx_description
1 polymer ?
#
loop_
_entity_poly.entity_id
_entity_poly.type
_entity_poly.pdbx_seq_one_letter_code
_entity_poly.pdbx_strand_id
1 'polypeptide(L)' 'MSAIVIDGGIIHYEVIGRGRPLIFIHGWLGSWRYWMGSMEELSPYFRTYALDLWGFGDS' A
#
# COMPACT_ATOMS: atom_id res chain seq x y z
N MET A 1 -4.80 -0.58 9.11
CA MET A 1 -5.01 0.88 9.09
C MET A 1 -3.73 1.55 9.54
N SER A 2 -2.72 1.56 8.67
CA SER A 2 -1.46 2.27 8.93
C SER A 2 -1.44 3.56 8.13
N ALA A 3 -0.89 4.62 8.71
CA ALA A 3 -0.77 5.90 8.05
C ALA A 3 0.52 6.60 8.48
N ILE A 4 1.08 7.43 7.61
CA ILE A 4 2.26 8.25 7.89
C ILE A 4 1.95 9.72 7.56
N VAL A 5 2.44 10.63 8.39
CA VAL A 5 2.34 12.07 8.15
C VAL A 5 3.60 12.51 7.42
N ILE A 6 3.44 13.16 6.28
CA ILE A 6 4.50 13.84 5.53
C ILE A 6 4.11 15.32 5.35
N ASP A 7 5.04 16.15 4.87
CA ASP A 7 4.80 17.60 4.69
C ASP A 7 3.53 17.91 3.86
N GLY A 8 3.14 17.02 2.94
CA GLY A 8 1.95 17.15 2.09
C GLY A 8 0.64 16.62 2.68
N GLY A 9 0.65 16.00 3.86
CA GLY A 9 -0.55 15.43 4.48
C GLY A 9 -0.37 14.01 5.03
N ILE A 10 -1.49 13.34 5.25
CA ILE A 10 -1.53 11.94 5.67
C ILE A 10 -1.45 11.07 4.43
N ILE A 11 -0.64 10.01 4.48
CA ILE A 11 -0.60 8.97 3.46
C ILE A 11 -0.94 7.65 4.13
N HIS A 12 -1.99 7.00 3.64
CA HIS A 12 -2.36 5.65 4.02
C HIS A 12 -1.48 4.63 3.28
N TYR A 13 -1.10 3.59 4.02
CA TYR A 13 -0.45 2.42 3.45
C TYR A 13 -0.82 1.16 4.23
N GLU A 14 -0.72 0.02 3.57
CA GLU A 14 -0.76 -1.29 4.23
C GLU A 14 0.50 -2.09 3.92
N VAL A 15 0.85 -2.94 4.88
CA VAL A 15 2.01 -3.82 4.79
C VAL A 15 1.66 -5.22 5.25
N ILE A 16 2.04 -6.23 4.46
CA ILE A 16 1.87 -7.64 4.81
C ILE A 16 3.17 -8.39 4.53
N GLY A 17 3.48 -9.40 5.35
CA GLY A 17 4.63 -10.26 5.13
C GLY A 17 5.97 -9.69 5.61
N ARG A 18 7.05 -10.34 5.17
CA ARG A 18 8.44 -10.07 5.57
C ARG A 18 9.37 -10.40 4.39
N GLY A 19 10.61 -9.91 4.43
CA GLY A 19 11.60 -10.15 3.38
C GLY A 19 11.81 -8.93 2.48
N ARG A 20 12.17 -9.17 1.21
CA ARG A 20 12.49 -8.10 0.25
C ARG A 20 11.25 -7.22 0.02
N PRO A 21 11.35 -5.88 0.11
CA PRO A 21 10.23 -5.00 -0.17
C PRO A 21 9.70 -5.15 -1.59
N LEU A 22 8.38 -5.21 -1.73
CA LEU A 22 7.66 -5.14 -3.01
C LEU A 22 6.56 -4.08 -2.87
N ILE A 23 6.60 -3.06 -3.73
CA ILE A 23 5.71 -1.90 -3.65
C ILE A 23 4.70 -1.97 -4.80
N PHE A 24 3.42 -1.89 -4.45
CA PHE A 24 2.31 -1.80 -5.39
C PHE A 24 1.85 -0.34 -5.49
N ILE A 25 1.67 0.13 -6.72
CA ILE A 25 1.24 1.49 -7.04
C ILE A 25 -0.03 1.37 -7.87
N HIS A 26 -1.12 1.97 -7.40
CA HIS A 26 -2.38 2.01 -8.15
C HIS A 26 -2.38 3.19 -9.16
N GLY A 27 -3.32 3.15 -10.11
CA GLY A 27 -3.56 4.23 -11.07
C GLY A 27 -4.63 5.22 -10.63
N TRP A 28 -5.04 6.10 -11.54
CA TRP A 28 -6.12 7.08 -11.34
C TRP A 28 -7.41 6.41 -10.81
N LEU A 29 -8.07 7.03 -9.81
CA LEU A 29 -9.28 6.52 -9.11
C LEU A 29 -9.10 5.17 -8.39
N GLY A 30 -7.85 4.71 -8.22
CA GLY A 30 -7.54 3.48 -7.50
C GLY A 30 -7.40 3.65 -5.99
N SER A 31 -7.14 2.53 -5.32
CA SER A 31 -6.69 2.49 -3.92
C SER A 31 -5.84 1.24 -3.69
N TRP A 32 -5.16 1.17 -2.55
CA TRP A 32 -4.39 0.02 -2.08
C TRP A 32 -5.17 -1.30 -2.13
N ARG A 33 -6.50 -1.23 -1.95
CA ARG A 33 -7.41 -2.40 -1.88
C ARG A 33 -7.36 -3.27 -3.13
N TYR A 34 -7.01 -2.71 -4.28
CA TYR A 34 -6.86 -3.48 -5.53
C TYR A 34 -5.80 -4.57 -5.42
N TRP A 35 -4.80 -4.35 -4.58
CA TRP A 35 -3.66 -5.22 -4.44
C TRP A 35 -3.80 -6.23 -3.31
N MET A 36 -4.89 -6.21 -2.53
CA MET A 36 -5.04 -7.06 -1.34
C MET A 36 -4.79 -8.55 -1.65
N GLY A 37 -5.41 -9.09 -2.69
CA GLY A 37 -5.20 -10.49 -3.09
C GLY A 37 -3.74 -10.78 -3.50
N SER A 38 -3.13 -9.90 -4.31
CA SER A 38 -1.72 -10.05 -4.70
C SER A 38 -0.76 -9.90 -3.52
N MET A 39 -1.08 -9.01 -2.58
CA MET A 39 -0.29 -8.82 -1.37
C MET A 39 -0.33 -10.05 -0.47
N GLU A 40 -1.50 -10.66 -0.29
CA GLU A 40 -1.66 -11.90 0.49
C GLU A 40 -0.86 -13.04 -0.15
N GLU A 41 -1.01 -13.26 -1.46
CA GLU A 41 -0.31 -14.31 -2.20
C GLU A 41 1.22 -14.15 -2.17
N LEU A 42 1.72 -12.92 -2.24
CA LEU A 42 3.15 -12.63 -2.31
C LEU A 42 3.80 -12.41 -0.94
N SER A 43 3.01 -12.22 0.13
CA SER A 43 3.49 -11.99 1.49
C SER A 43 4.40 -13.08 2.10
N PRO A 44 4.34 -14.37 1.69
CA PRO A 44 5.30 -15.36 2.17
C PRO A 44 6.73 -15.14 1.64
N TYR A 45 6.87 -14.45 0.49
CA TYR A 45 8.13 -14.25 -0.21
C TYR A 45 8.67 -12.81 -0.10
N PHE A 46 7.75 -11.84 0.04
CA PHE A 46 8.05 -10.42 0.03
C PHE A 46 7.40 -9.72 1.22
N ARG A 47 8.00 -8.60 1.60
CA ARG A 47 7.32 -7.61 2.43
C ARG A 47 6.54 -6.70 1.49
N THR A 48 5.25 -6.96 1.34
CA THR A 48 4.40 -6.26 0.39
C THR A 48 3.91 -4.95 0.98
N TYR A 49 3.94 -3.89 0.18
CA TYR A 49 3.49 -2.55 0.53
C TYR A 49 2.52 -2.06 -0.53
N ALA A 50 1.35 -1.60 -0.14
CA ALA A 50 0.47 -0.84 -1.01
C ALA A 50 0.14 0.49 -0.34
N LEU A 51 0.23 1.57 -1.11
CA LEU A 51 -0.05 2.92 -0.65
C LEU A 51 -1.25 3.47 -1.41
N ASP A 52 -1.99 4.35 -0.75
CA ASP A 52 -2.91 5.25 -1.43
C ASP A 52 -2.15 6.50 -1.89
N LEU A 53 -2.31 6.86 -3.15
CA LEU A 53 -1.77 8.10 -3.69
C LEU A 53 -2.58 9.29 -3.18
N TRP A 54 -1.95 10.47 -3.12
CA TRP A 54 -2.56 11.67 -2.57
C TRP A 54 -3.92 12.00 -3.19
N GLY A 55 -4.95 12.17 -2.35
CA GLY A 55 -6.32 12.48 -2.77
C GLY A 55 -7.14 11.26 -3.21
N PHE A 56 -6.62 10.05 -3.00
CA PHE A 56 -7.29 8.79 -3.30
C PHE A 56 -7.34 7.87 -2.07
N GLY A 57 -8.31 6.96 -2.09
CA GLY A 57 -8.48 5.96 -1.04
C GLY A 57 -8.68 6.59 0.34
N ASP A 58 -7.84 6.20 1.29
CA ASP A 58 -7.82 6.62 2.69
C ASP A 58 -6.70 7.64 2.99
N SER A 59 -6.03 8.20 1.96
CA SER A 59 -5.03 9.29 2.10
C SER A 59 -5.64 10.69 2.03
#